data_AF-A0A7Y5IUM7-F1
#
_entry.id   AF-A0A7Y5IUM7-F1
#
_cell.length_a   1.000
_cell.length_b   1.000
_cell.length_c   1.000
_cell.angle_alpha   90.00
_cell.angle_beta   90.00
_cell.angle_gamma   90.00
#
_symmetry.space_group_name_H-M   'P 1'
#
loop_
_entity.id
_entity.type
_entity.pdbx_description
1 polymer ?
#
loop_
_entity_poly.entity_id
_entity_poly.type
_entity_poly.pdbx_seq_one_letter_code
_entity_poly.pdbx_strand_id
1 'polypeptide(L)'
;MVRWLFLDLNSYFASVEQELHPELRGKPIAVVPLMADTTFCIAASYEAKAFGVKTGTRVDEAKRMCPGLLCIQARHDHYVEYHHKIVDAVESCVPVHAVISIDEMVSKLTGSQQNTDKARSLALSIKATIREKVGSTLRCSIGLATNRFLAKVASDMQKPDGLTVIEQKDLPDILLTLQTRDFPGIGPRMEKRLQEHEIFTVKQLLDCSETTMRKIWGGVVGERFWHLLRAIGTGRWDLAALCVPFAFGTFLLVGKVGSATNYLFEMTMVACWVTGLTLAEIRHTTPTLHPLRPVLPILLTLGASFPTHLPHFYGEWKIFDWGGTPGRTSGDLTGTLVSRLRQIPEPIFSQDAGVALLSGHKLVWDPFIMTQLTQEGRFDPEPFHKMIRAKEFNALVLPFDTGLGPNAWKDTGWWSQFTEEVAAEIDKAYRAIPASPYDPRTQDPRLRGYFSPFGTNYLYLKR
;
A
#
# COMPACT_ATOMS: atom_id res chain seq x y z
N MET A 1 10.83 32.81 -22.81
CA MET A 1 10.12 31.77 -23.59
C MET A 1 9.80 30.61 -22.67
N VAL A 2 8.54 30.16 -22.71
CA VAL A 2 8.11 28.96 -21.99
C VAL A 2 8.60 27.71 -22.71
N ARG A 3 8.86 26.64 -21.95
CA ARG A 3 9.40 25.37 -22.49
C ARG A 3 8.56 24.16 -22.10
N TRP A 4 7.72 24.30 -21.09
CA TRP A 4 6.95 23.20 -20.53
C TRP A 4 5.51 23.61 -20.30
N LEU A 5 4.62 22.66 -20.59
CA LEU A 5 3.22 22.67 -20.28
C LEU A 5 2.96 21.55 -19.27
N PHE A 6 2.33 21.87 -18.14
CA PHE A 6 1.87 20.91 -17.15
C PHE A 6 0.34 20.97 -17.11
N LEU A 7 -0.32 19.81 -17.25
CA LEU A 7 -1.76 19.67 -17.17
C LEU A 7 -2.11 18.84 -15.93
N ASP A 8 -3.07 19.34 -15.15
CA ASP A 8 -3.55 18.72 -13.91
C ASP A 8 -5.09 18.72 -13.91
N LEU A 9 -5.70 17.52 -13.90
CA LEU A 9 -7.15 17.35 -13.90
C LEU A 9 -7.73 17.67 -12.54
N ASN A 10 -8.83 18.41 -12.55
CA ASN A 10 -9.43 18.98 -11.36
C ASN A 10 -10.44 18.03 -10.74
N SER A 11 -10.22 17.63 -9.48
CA SER A 11 -11.10 16.69 -8.76
C SER A 11 -11.35 15.40 -9.55
N TYR A 12 -10.31 14.86 -10.19
CA TYR A 12 -10.42 13.89 -11.29
C TYR A 12 -11.46 12.78 -11.09
N PHE A 13 -11.34 11.95 -10.04
CA PHE A 13 -12.29 10.85 -9.83
C PHE A 13 -13.73 11.31 -9.63
N ALA A 14 -13.93 12.42 -8.89
CA ALA A 14 -15.27 12.98 -8.71
C ALA A 14 -15.83 13.51 -10.04
N SER A 15 -14.99 14.16 -10.85
CA SER A 15 -15.38 14.66 -12.17
C SER A 15 -15.74 13.52 -13.14
N VAL A 16 -15.02 12.40 -13.11
CA VAL A 16 -15.37 11.19 -13.89
C VAL A 16 -16.70 10.61 -13.44
N GLU A 17 -16.94 10.48 -12.13
CA GLU A 17 -18.22 10.00 -11.61
C GLU A 17 -19.38 10.93 -12.00
N GLN A 18 -19.17 12.26 -12.01
CA GLN A 18 -20.15 13.24 -12.50
C GLN A 18 -20.34 13.20 -14.03
N GLU A 19 -19.33 12.77 -14.79
CA GLU A 19 -19.49 12.56 -16.23
C GLU A 19 -20.36 11.32 -16.49
N LEU A 20 -20.06 10.21 -15.80
CA LEU A 20 -20.76 8.94 -15.90
C LEU A 20 -22.21 9.03 -15.40
N HIS A 21 -22.45 9.80 -14.34
CA HIS A 21 -23.75 9.94 -13.68
C HIS A 21 -24.19 11.40 -13.66
N PRO A 22 -24.91 11.87 -14.70
CA PRO A 22 -25.32 13.27 -14.81
C PRO A 22 -26.11 13.80 -13.61
N GLU A 23 -26.82 12.94 -12.89
CA GLU A 23 -27.56 13.26 -11.67
C GLU A 23 -26.67 13.63 -10.47
N LEU A 24 -25.36 13.36 -10.53
CA LEU A 24 -24.38 13.75 -9.51
C LEU A 24 -23.80 15.15 -9.75
N ARG A 25 -24.04 15.76 -10.93
CA ARG A 25 -23.54 17.10 -11.27
C ARG A 25 -24.18 18.13 -10.35
N GLY A 26 -23.37 19.05 -9.81
CA GLY A 26 -23.85 20.08 -8.88
C GLY A 26 -24.13 19.58 -7.46
N LYS A 27 -23.84 18.31 -7.15
CA LYS A 27 -24.03 17.73 -5.81
C LYS A 27 -22.68 17.50 -5.11
N PRO A 28 -22.64 17.63 -3.77
CA PRO A 28 -21.44 17.30 -3.00
C PRO A 28 -21.25 15.79 -3.00
N ILE A 29 -20.30 15.33 -3.82
CA ILE A 29 -19.87 13.92 -3.84
C ILE A 29 -18.44 13.76 -3.29
N ALA A 30 -18.19 12.63 -2.65
CA ALA A 30 -16.86 12.15 -2.28
C ALA A 30 -16.67 10.72 -2.80
N VAL A 31 -15.55 10.48 -3.47
CA VAL A 31 -15.16 9.14 -3.90
C VAL A 31 -14.40 8.47 -2.77
N VAL A 32 -14.79 7.23 -2.44
CA VAL A 32 -14.24 6.44 -1.33
C VAL A 32 -13.81 5.06 -1.84
N PRO A 33 -12.75 4.45 -1.27
CA PRO A 33 -12.30 3.13 -1.72
C PRO A 33 -13.28 2.02 -1.31
N LEU A 34 -13.93 2.18 -0.16
CA LEU A 34 -14.91 1.25 0.41
C LEU A 34 -16.09 2.04 0.98
N MET A 35 -17.29 1.46 0.97
CA MET A 35 -18.48 2.08 1.55
C MET A 35 -18.51 1.90 3.07
N ALA A 36 -17.58 2.56 3.77
CA ALA A 36 -17.46 2.52 5.23
C ALA A 36 -17.07 3.89 5.80
N ASP A 37 -17.63 4.27 6.94
CA ASP A 37 -17.40 5.58 7.55
C ASP A 37 -15.98 5.73 8.14
N THR A 38 -15.32 4.61 8.43
CA THR A 38 -13.95 4.55 8.96
C THR A 38 -12.88 4.77 7.88
N THR A 39 -13.26 4.81 6.60
CA THR A 39 -12.33 5.05 5.50
C THR A 39 -12.12 6.56 5.25
N PHE A 40 -11.41 6.88 4.17
CA PHE A 40 -11.07 8.23 3.76
C PHE A 40 -11.58 8.56 2.35
N CYS A 41 -11.86 9.85 2.13
CA CYS A 41 -12.19 10.37 0.81
C CYS A 41 -10.93 10.39 -0.05
N ILE A 42 -10.90 9.66 -1.16
CA ILE A 42 -9.79 9.66 -2.12
C ILE A 42 -9.91 10.79 -3.14
N ALA A 43 -11.13 11.25 -3.40
CA ALA A 43 -11.39 12.47 -4.13
C ALA A 43 -12.67 13.14 -3.59
N ALA A 44 -12.74 14.46 -3.73
CA ALA A 44 -13.92 15.23 -3.39
C ALA A 44 -14.26 16.16 -4.57
N SER A 45 -15.56 16.25 -4.87
CA SER A 45 -16.11 17.24 -5.81
C SER A 45 -15.87 18.67 -5.32
N TYR A 46 -16.04 19.65 -6.21
CA TYR A 46 -15.90 21.06 -5.83
C TYR A 46 -16.98 21.49 -4.84
N GLU A 47 -18.17 20.95 -5.01
CA GLU A 47 -19.31 21.11 -4.14
C GLU A 47 -19.00 20.59 -2.73
N ALA A 48 -18.39 19.41 -2.60
CA ALA A 48 -17.95 18.89 -1.30
C ALA A 48 -16.77 19.69 -0.71
N LYS A 49 -15.82 20.12 -1.54
CA LYS A 49 -14.67 20.95 -1.12
C LYS A 49 -15.10 22.30 -0.56
N ALA A 50 -16.22 22.86 -1.01
CA ALA A 50 -16.78 24.09 -0.47
C ALA A 50 -17.17 23.95 1.02
N PHE A 51 -17.49 22.73 1.48
CA PHE A 51 -17.74 22.42 2.90
C PHE A 51 -16.47 22.03 3.67
N GLY A 52 -15.29 22.12 3.04
CA GLY A 52 -14.01 21.78 3.67
C GLY A 52 -13.59 20.31 3.54
N VAL A 53 -14.35 19.48 2.82
CA VAL A 53 -13.96 18.08 2.55
C VAL A 53 -12.75 18.07 1.61
N LYS A 54 -11.69 17.36 1.99
CA LYS A 54 -10.44 17.25 1.23
C LYS A 54 -10.10 15.79 0.95
N THR A 55 -9.21 15.56 -0.01
CA THR A 55 -8.58 14.24 -0.15
C THR A 55 -7.85 13.89 1.15
N GLY A 56 -8.10 12.70 1.67
CA GLY A 56 -7.59 12.24 2.97
C GLY A 56 -8.46 12.60 4.17
N THR A 57 -9.58 13.33 4.01
CA THR A 57 -10.57 13.51 5.09
C THR A 57 -11.28 12.19 5.36
N ARG A 58 -11.46 11.80 6.63
CA ARG A 58 -12.23 10.60 6.99
C ARG A 58 -13.70 10.76 6.58
N VAL A 59 -14.36 9.66 6.22
CA VAL A 59 -15.74 9.73 5.72
C VAL A 59 -16.72 10.17 6.81
N ASP A 60 -16.57 9.70 8.05
CA ASP A 60 -17.36 10.16 9.20
C ASP A 60 -17.24 11.67 9.46
N GLU A 61 -16.04 12.23 9.32
CA GLU A 61 -15.76 13.66 9.41
C GLU A 61 -16.35 14.42 8.21
N ALA A 62 -16.17 13.90 7.00
CA ALA A 62 -16.68 14.52 5.77
C ALA A 62 -18.22 14.62 5.79
N LYS A 63 -18.92 13.58 6.27
CA LYS A 63 -20.39 13.58 6.46
C LYS A 63 -20.84 14.60 7.50
N ARG A 64 -20.04 14.83 8.55
CA ARG A 64 -20.31 15.88 9.55
C ARG A 64 -20.08 17.28 8.98
N MET A 65 -19.03 17.48 8.19
CA MET A 65 -18.72 18.75 7.52
C MET A 65 -19.77 19.11 6.46
N CYS A 66 -20.25 18.12 5.71
CA CYS A 66 -21.19 18.29 4.61
C CYS A 66 -22.43 17.38 4.81
N PRO A 67 -23.43 17.85 5.56
CA PRO A 67 -24.72 17.15 5.67
C PRO A 67 -25.36 17.04 4.27
N GLY A 68 -25.46 15.81 3.76
CA GLY A 68 -25.91 15.53 2.38
C GLY A 68 -24.80 15.06 1.43
N LEU A 69 -23.56 14.86 1.92
CA LEU A 69 -22.47 14.28 1.15
C LEU A 69 -22.84 12.89 0.60
N LEU A 70 -22.72 12.73 -0.72
CA LEU A 70 -22.91 11.45 -1.40
C LEU A 70 -21.56 10.74 -1.52
N CYS A 71 -21.42 9.60 -0.84
CA CYS A 71 -20.24 8.75 -0.98
C CYS A 71 -20.42 7.82 -2.18
N ILE A 72 -19.46 7.84 -3.10
CA ILE A 72 -19.43 6.98 -4.29
C ILE A 72 -18.24 6.03 -4.16
N GLN A 73 -18.47 4.73 -4.28
CA GLN A 73 -17.39 3.75 -4.24
C GLN A 73 -16.55 3.85 -5.52
N ALA A 74 -15.23 3.83 -5.36
CA ALA A 74 -14.27 3.99 -6.44
C ALA A 74 -14.36 2.87 -7.50
N ARG A 75 -14.46 3.26 -8.78
CA ARG A 75 -14.41 2.35 -9.94
C ARG A 75 -13.18 2.66 -10.80
N HIS A 76 -12.05 2.06 -10.41
CA HIS A 76 -10.74 2.39 -10.96
C HIS A 76 -10.58 2.07 -12.45
N ASP A 77 -11.29 1.07 -12.95
CA ASP A 77 -11.39 0.71 -14.36
C ASP A 77 -11.88 1.89 -15.22
N HIS A 78 -12.97 2.54 -14.80
CA HIS A 78 -13.46 3.73 -15.50
C HIS A 78 -12.49 4.90 -15.41
N TYR A 79 -11.81 5.08 -14.27
CA TYR A 79 -10.82 6.15 -14.14
C TYR A 79 -9.63 5.95 -15.08
N VAL A 80 -9.23 4.71 -15.35
CA VAL A 80 -8.17 4.40 -16.32
C VAL A 80 -8.68 4.60 -17.75
N GLU A 81 -9.91 4.17 -18.05
CA GLU A 81 -10.53 4.38 -19.37
C GLU A 81 -10.59 5.87 -19.74
N TYR A 82 -11.10 6.71 -18.83
CA TYR A 82 -11.16 8.15 -19.05
C TYR A 82 -9.76 8.78 -19.13
N HIS A 83 -8.79 8.27 -18.38
CA HIS A 83 -7.41 8.74 -18.45
C HIS A 83 -6.86 8.56 -19.88
N HIS A 84 -7.04 7.39 -20.47
CA HIS A 84 -6.61 7.13 -21.85
C HIS A 84 -7.30 8.06 -22.85
N LYS A 85 -8.62 8.27 -22.73
CA LYS A 85 -9.35 9.22 -23.59
C LYS A 85 -8.79 10.65 -23.48
N ILE A 86 -8.40 11.08 -22.27
CA ILE A 86 -7.82 12.40 -22.04
C ILE A 86 -6.40 12.48 -22.62
N VAL A 87 -5.58 11.45 -22.44
CA VAL A 87 -4.25 11.37 -23.05
C VAL A 87 -4.37 11.47 -24.57
N ASP A 88 -5.28 10.73 -25.20
CA ASP A 88 -5.53 10.79 -26.65
C ASP A 88 -6.00 12.18 -27.10
N ALA A 89 -6.87 12.83 -26.32
CA ALA A 89 -7.32 14.19 -26.57
C ALA A 89 -6.16 15.20 -26.53
N VAL A 90 -5.27 15.07 -25.55
CA VAL A 90 -4.08 15.93 -25.39
C VAL A 90 -3.06 15.66 -26.50
N GLU A 91 -2.76 14.39 -26.79
CA GLU A 91 -1.87 13.96 -27.88
C GLU A 91 -2.33 14.51 -29.24
N SER A 92 -3.64 14.62 -29.46
CA SER A 92 -4.18 15.24 -30.69
C SER A 92 -3.86 16.74 -30.83
N CYS A 93 -3.45 17.41 -29.76
CA CYS A 93 -3.07 18.83 -29.74
C CYS A 93 -1.54 19.02 -29.62
N VAL A 94 -0.89 18.25 -28.74
CA VAL A 94 0.54 18.34 -28.43
C VAL A 94 1.05 16.99 -27.94
N PRO A 95 2.25 16.53 -28.36
CA PRO A 95 2.82 15.30 -27.86
C PRO A 95 2.94 15.30 -26.33
N VAL A 96 2.42 14.27 -25.68
CA VAL A 96 2.56 14.06 -24.23
C VAL A 96 3.98 13.53 -23.99
N HIS A 97 4.79 14.36 -23.33
CA HIS A 97 6.17 14.01 -23.03
C HIS A 97 6.27 12.94 -21.94
N ALA A 98 5.41 13.03 -20.92
CA ALA A 98 5.28 12.03 -19.87
C ALA A 98 3.96 12.17 -19.12
N VAL A 99 3.38 11.03 -18.73
CA VAL A 99 2.31 10.93 -17.73
C VAL A 99 2.96 10.86 -16.35
N ILE A 100 2.53 11.70 -15.41
CA ILE A 100 3.07 11.80 -14.04
C ILE A 100 2.21 11.00 -13.06
N SER A 101 0.90 11.10 -13.24
CA SER A 101 -0.13 10.34 -12.53
C SER A 101 -1.34 10.16 -13.46
N ILE A 102 -2.38 9.49 -12.97
CA ILE A 102 -3.62 9.32 -13.73
C ILE A 102 -4.31 10.65 -14.07
N ASP A 103 -4.03 11.70 -13.32
CA ASP A 103 -4.60 13.03 -13.48
C ASP A 103 -3.60 14.12 -13.92
N GLU A 104 -2.32 13.78 -14.03
CA GLU A 104 -1.26 14.74 -14.34
C GLU A 104 -0.39 14.29 -15.52
N MET A 105 -0.13 15.22 -16.44
CA MET A 105 0.76 14.99 -17.58
C MET A 105 1.53 16.23 -17.98
N VAL A 106 2.64 16.03 -18.68
CA VAL A 106 3.51 17.11 -19.14
C VAL A 106 3.81 17.01 -20.63
N SER A 107 3.92 18.16 -21.28
CA SER A 107 4.34 18.27 -22.67
C SER A 107 5.49 19.27 -22.80
N LYS A 108 6.46 18.93 -23.66
CA LYS A 108 7.60 19.79 -23.96
C LYS A 108 7.24 20.69 -25.15
N LEU A 109 7.34 21.99 -24.97
CA LEU A 109 7.06 22.98 -26.01
C LEU A 109 8.30 23.17 -26.89
N THR A 110 8.11 23.12 -28.21
CA THR A 110 9.20 23.21 -29.20
C THR A 110 8.91 24.25 -30.28
N GLY A 111 9.97 24.83 -30.85
CA GLY A 111 9.87 25.82 -31.92
C GLY A 111 8.91 26.96 -31.57
N SER A 112 7.92 27.19 -32.42
CA SER A 112 6.98 28.29 -32.24
C SER A 112 6.05 28.15 -31.03
N GLN A 113 5.90 26.94 -30.47
CA GLN A 113 5.11 26.69 -29.25
C GLN A 113 5.74 27.32 -28.00
N GLN A 114 7.03 27.71 -28.06
CA GLN A 114 7.73 28.35 -26.94
C GLN A 114 7.41 29.84 -26.79
N ASN A 115 6.77 30.43 -27.81
CA ASN A 115 6.18 31.75 -27.72
C ASN A 115 4.97 31.69 -26.78
N THR A 116 4.90 32.63 -25.84
CA THR A 116 3.93 32.62 -24.74
C THR A 116 2.48 32.70 -25.23
N ASP A 117 2.17 33.50 -26.25
CA ASP A 117 0.80 33.64 -26.77
C ASP A 117 0.36 32.38 -27.52
N LYS A 118 1.28 31.77 -28.28
CA LYS A 118 1.04 30.47 -28.93
C LYS A 118 0.87 29.34 -27.91
N ALA A 119 1.66 29.32 -26.85
CA ALA A 119 1.53 28.35 -25.77
C ALA A 119 0.19 28.49 -25.03
N ARG A 120 -0.26 29.74 -24.76
CA ARG A 120 -1.57 30.01 -24.18
C ARG A 120 -2.70 29.52 -25.08
N SER A 121 -2.60 29.83 -26.37
CA SER A 121 -3.59 29.37 -27.37
C SER A 121 -3.65 27.84 -27.42
N LEU A 122 -2.49 27.18 -27.44
CA LEU A 122 -2.40 25.72 -27.39
C LEU A 122 -3.03 25.13 -26.11
N ALA A 123 -2.76 25.73 -24.95
CA ALA A 123 -3.36 25.31 -23.69
C ALA A 123 -4.89 25.44 -23.72
N LEU A 124 -5.43 26.55 -24.23
CA LEU A 124 -6.88 26.73 -24.39
C LEU A 124 -7.48 25.71 -25.36
N SER A 125 -6.80 25.40 -26.47
CA SER A 125 -7.22 24.34 -27.40
C SER A 125 -7.27 22.98 -26.72
N ILE A 126 -6.28 22.63 -25.89
CA ILE A 126 -6.28 21.36 -25.13
C ILE A 126 -7.51 21.29 -24.21
N LYS A 127 -7.78 22.34 -23.44
CA LYS A 127 -8.95 22.41 -22.56
C LYS A 127 -10.27 22.22 -23.33
N ALA A 128 -10.39 22.88 -24.49
CA ALA A 128 -11.55 22.74 -25.36
C ALA A 128 -11.69 21.32 -25.93
N THR A 129 -10.59 20.72 -26.40
CA THR A 129 -10.58 19.36 -26.94
C THR A 129 -10.97 18.31 -25.91
N ILE A 130 -10.48 18.42 -24.66
CA ILE A 130 -10.90 17.50 -23.57
C ILE A 130 -12.40 17.64 -23.31
N ARG A 131 -12.88 18.88 -23.23
CA ARG A 131 -14.31 19.17 -23.01
C ARG A 131 -15.20 18.61 -24.12
N GLU A 132 -14.76 18.71 -25.38
CA GLU A 132 -15.52 18.27 -26.56
C GLU A 132 -15.48 16.76 -26.75
N LYS A 133 -14.29 16.15 -26.65
CA LYS A 133 -14.09 14.73 -26.99
C LYS A 133 -14.33 13.78 -25.83
N VAL A 134 -14.14 14.22 -24.58
CA VAL A 134 -14.14 13.32 -23.42
C VAL A 134 -15.31 13.61 -22.48
N GLY A 135 -15.47 14.86 -22.05
CA GLY A 135 -16.52 15.17 -21.08
C GLY A 135 -16.48 16.60 -20.57
N SER A 136 -17.66 17.16 -20.33
CA SER A 136 -17.84 18.54 -19.88
C SER A 136 -17.49 18.77 -18.41
N THR A 137 -17.51 17.72 -17.58
CA THR A 137 -17.15 17.82 -16.16
C THR A 137 -15.64 17.74 -15.94
N LEU A 138 -14.89 17.23 -16.92
CA LEU A 138 -13.44 16.95 -16.88
C LEU A 138 -12.61 18.22 -17.11
N ARG A 139 -12.70 19.15 -16.16
CA ARG A 139 -11.90 20.38 -16.17
C ARG A 139 -10.44 20.09 -15.84
N CYS A 140 -9.52 20.86 -16.42
CA CYS A 140 -8.11 20.81 -16.08
C CYS A 140 -7.54 22.21 -15.88
N SER A 141 -6.56 22.33 -14.99
CA SER A 141 -5.72 23.51 -14.90
C SER A 141 -4.41 23.27 -15.62
N ILE A 142 -3.95 24.26 -16.37
CA ILE A 142 -2.72 24.18 -17.15
C ILE A 142 -1.72 25.25 -16.69
N GLY A 143 -0.49 24.83 -16.44
CA GLY A 143 0.62 25.72 -16.13
C GLY A 143 1.65 25.74 -17.25
N LEU A 144 2.12 26.93 -17.62
CA LEU A 144 3.16 27.13 -18.62
C LEU A 144 4.38 27.77 -17.97
N ALA A 145 5.56 27.17 -18.11
CA ALA A 145 6.78 27.76 -17.54
C ALA A 145 8.06 27.35 -18.28
N THR A 146 9.19 27.89 -17.81
CA THR A 146 10.54 27.63 -18.31
C THR A 146 11.09 26.24 -17.92
N ASN A 147 10.63 25.67 -16.81
CA ASN A 147 10.93 24.30 -16.37
C ASN A 147 9.66 23.55 -15.92
N ARG A 148 9.73 22.22 -15.74
CA ARG A 148 8.55 21.40 -15.37
C ARG A 148 8.03 21.73 -13.97
N PHE A 149 8.93 22.04 -13.04
CA PHE A 149 8.59 22.34 -11.65
C PHE A 149 7.72 23.60 -11.54
N LEU A 150 8.15 24.70 -12.17
CA LEU A 150 7.39 25.94 -12.21
C LEU A 150 6.11 25.78 -13.03
N ALA A 151 6.09 24.91 -14.05
CA ALA A 151 4.86 24.61 -14.78
C ALA A 151 3.83 23.90 -13.87
N LYS A 152 4.28 22.96 -13.02
CA LYS A 152 3.42 22.37 -11.98
C LYS A 152 2.91 23.42 -11.01
N VAL A 153 3.80 24.26 -10.45
CA VAL A 153 3.42 25.36 -9.56
C VAL A 153 2.36 26.26 -10.22
N ALA A 154 2.59 26.67 -11.47
CA ALA A 154 1.65 27.49 -12.24
C ALA A 154 0.26 26.84 -12.38
N SER A 155 0.21 25.52 -12.62
CA SER A 155 -1.07 24.79 -12.76
C SER A 155 -1.90 24.77 -11.48
N ASP A 156 -1.25 24.90 -10.32
CA ASP A 156 -1.92 24.90 -9.01
C ASP A 156 -2.39 26.31 -8.57
N MET A 157 -1.82 27.39 -9.13
CA MET A 157 -2.11 28.78 -8.72
C MET A 157 -3.55 29.23 -9.00
N GLN A 158 -4.19 28.69 -10.04
CA GLN A 158 -5.55 29.05 -10.45
C GLN A 158 -6.37 27.78 -10.66
N LYS A 159 -6.87 27.18 -9.57
CA LYS A 159 -7.84 26.07 -9.64
C LYS A 159 -9.22 26.58 -9.20
N PRO A 160 -10.33 26.11 -9.81
CA PRO A 160 -10.43 25.20 -10.95
C PRO A 160 -10.24 25.87 -12.32
N ASP A 161 -9.96 25.03 -13.33
CA ASP A 161 -10.01 25.35 -14.76
C ASP A 161 -9.14 26.55 -15.18
N GLY A 162 -8.03 26.78 -14.46
CA GLY A 162 -7.17 27.93 -14.72
C GLY A 162 -6.07 27.68 -15.75
N LEU A 163 -5.46 28.79 -16.16
CA LEU A 163 -4.31 28.81 -17.04
C LEU A 163 -3.34 29.88 -16.53
N THR A 164 -2.21 29.44 -16.00
CA THR A 164 -1.18 30.35 -15.45
C THR A 164 0.11 30.22 -16.25
N VAL A 165 0.78 31.35 -16.46
CA VAL A 165 2.10 31.40 -17.12
C VAL A 165 3.11 32.00 -16.16
N ILE A 166 4.25 31.33 -16.01
CA ILE A 166 5.43 31.84 -15.29
C ILE A 166 6.58 31.96 -16.28
N GLU A 167 6.91 33.19 -16.68
CA GLU A 167 8.07 33.51 -17.50
C GLU A 167 9.27 33.90 -16.63
N GLN A 168 10.47 33.89 -17.22
CA GLN A 168 11.69 34.29 -16.51
C GLN A 168 11.60 35.70 -15.93
N LYS A 169 10.91 36.62 -16.62
CA LYS A 169 10.72 38.01 -16.21
C LYS A 169 9.79 38.16 -15.00
N ASP A 170 8.97 37.15 -14.72
CA ASP A 170 8.03 37.17 -13.60
C ASP A 170 8.70 36.68 -12.30
N LEU A 171 9.92 36.13 -12.39
CA LEU A 171 10.68 35.63 -11.26
C LEU A 171 11.58 36.72 -10.65
N PRO A 172 11.66 36.82 -9.32
CA PRO A 172 10.99 35.97 -8.32
C PRO A 172 9.57 36.41 -7.92
N ASP A 173 9.11 37.58 -8.36
CA ASP A 173 7.93 38.28 -7.80
C ASP A 173 6.67 37.43 -7.75
N ILE A 174 6.37 36.66 -8.81
CA ILE A 174 5.18 35.80 -8.83
C ILE A 174 5.22 34.71 -7.75
N LEU A 175 6.41 34.22 -7.40
CA LEU A 175 6.58 33.18 -6.37
C LEU A 175 6.37 33.74 -4.96
N LEU A 176 6.60 35.04 -4.75
CA LEU A 176 6.41 35.69 -3.45
C LEU A 176 4.93 35.75 -3.03
N THR A 177 4.00 35.53 -3.96
CA THR A 177 2.56 35.43 -3.67
C THR A 177 2.14 34.11 -3.03
N LEU A 178 3.03 33.11 -3.05
CA LEU A 178 2.77 31.76 -2.57
C LEU A 178 3.21 31.57 -1.11
N GLN A 179 2.74 30.49 -0.50
CA GLN A 179 3.23 29.94 0.74
C GLN A 179 4.27 28.84 0.48
N THR A 180 5.10 28.53 1.47
CA THR A 180 6.12 27.46 1.34
C THR A 180 5.49 26.10 1.01
N ARG A 181 4.28 25.81 1.54
CA ARG A 181 3.53 24.57 1.31
C ARG A 181 2.91 24.45 -0.08
N ASP A 182 2.89 25.52 -0.87
CA ASP A 182 2.37 25.50 -2.24
C ASP A 182 3.37 24.88 -3.23
N PHE A 183 4.64 24.74 -2.84
CA PHE A 183 5.65 24.16 -3.72
C PHE A 183 5.68 22.61 -3.64
N PRO A 184 5.67 21.92 -4.80
CA PRO A 184 5.82 20.47 -4.84
C PRO A 184 7.10 19.99 -4.14
N GLY A 185 6.97 19.11 -3.17
CA GLY A 185 8.09 18.60 -2.36
C GLY A 185 8.24 19.25 -0.99
N ILE A 186 7.46 20.29 -0.66
CA ILE A 186 7.37 20.84 0.71
C ILE A 186 6.14 20.27 1.41
N GLY A 187 6.31 19.08 2.00
CA GLY A 187 5.35 18.43 2.91
C GLY A 187 5.33 19.05 4.33
N PRO A 188 4.43 18.65 5.24
CA PRO A 188 4.42 19.13 6.63
C PRO A 188 5.77 18.92 7.36
N ARG A 189 6.44 17.79 7.06
CA ARG A 189 7.77 17.49 7.61
C ARG A 189 8.86 18.42 7.08
N MET A 190 8.80 18.77 5.80
CA MET A 190 9.80 19.66 5.20
C MET A 190 9.57 21.11 5.65
N GLU A 191 8.32 21.54 5.75
CA GLU A 191 7.96 22.82 6.33
C GLU A 191 8.47 22.95 7.77
N LYS A 192 8.32 21.92 8.60
CA LYS A 192 8.92 21.92 9.94
C LYS A 192 10.44 22.12 9.90
N ARG A 193 11.14 21.42 8.99
CA ARG A 193 12.61 21.58 8.83
C ARG A 193 12.99 22.99 8.37
N LEU A 194 12.18 23.62 7.53
CA LEU A 194 12.36 25.02 7.13
C LEU A 194 12.20 25.96 8.33
N GLN A 195 11.15 25.77 9.13
CA GLN A 195 10.90 26.55 10.35
C GLN A 195 12.00 26.40 11.39
N GLU A 196 12.57 25.19 11.54
CA GLU A 196 13.74 24.92 12.40
C GLU A 196 15.00 25.70 11.95
N HIS A 197 15.04 26.15 10.68
CA HIS A 197 16.08 27.02 10.13
C HIS A 197 15.59 28.47 9.94
N GLU A 198 14.54 28.87 10.67
CA GLU A 198 13.96 30.23 10.67
C GLU A 198 13.40 30.69 9.32
N ILE A 199 13.04 29.75 8.44
CA ILE A 199 12.43 30.02 7.13
C ILE A 199 10.92 29.80 7.23
N PHE A 200 10.17 30.90 7.27
CA PHE A 200 8.71 30.92 7.37
C PHE A 200 8.03 31.42 6.09
N THR A 201 8.75 32.13 5.24
CA THR A 201 8.22 32.78 4.03
C THR A 201 8.95 32.35 2.78
N VAL A 202 8.29 32.48 1.62
CA VAL A 202 8.92 32.19 0.31
C VAL A 202 10.06 33.14 0.02
N LYS A 203 9.98 34.40 0.49
CA LYS A 203 11.10 35.35 0.38
C LYS A 203 12.35 34.80 1.07
N GLN A 204 12.23 34.38 2.34
CA GLN A 204 13.35 33.78 3.09
C GLN A 204 13.87 32.51 2.42
N LEU A 205 12.97 31.68 1.86
CA LEU A 205 13.35 30.48 1.11
C LEU A 205 14.17 30.81 -0.15
N LEU A 206 13.79 31.87 -0.87
CA LEU A 206 14.51 32.33 -2.05
C LEU A 206 15.84 32.98 -1.69
N ASP A 207 15.95 33.67 -0.55
CA ASP A 207 17.18 34.29 -0.07
C ASP A 207 18.22 33.26 0.43
N CYS A 208 17.83 32.00 0.62
CA CYS A 208 18.75 30.93 1.02
C CYS A 208 19.84 30.67 -0.03
N SER A 209 21.04 30.34 0.43
CA SER A 209 22.11 29.82 -0.43
C SER A 209 21.83 28.37 -0.85
N GLU A 210 22.41 27.94 -1.97
CA GLU A 210 22.35 26.54 -2.44
C GLU A 210 22.82 25.56 -1.34
N THR A 211 23.93 25.88 -0.66
CA THR A 211 24.47 25.09 0.45
C THR A 211 23.50 25.00 1.62
N THR A 212 22.82 26.10 1.97
CA THR A 212 21.79 26.11 3.03
C THR A 212 20.65 25.19 2.65
N MET A 213 20.15 25.26 1.41
CA MET A 213 19.09 24.38 0.93
C MET A 213 19.50 22.90 0.96
N ARG A 214 20.74 22.56 0.59
CA ARG A 214 21.28 21.20 0.72
C ARG A 214 21.20 20.70 2.16
N LYS A 215 21.63 21.52 3.12
CA LYS A 215 21.60 21.19 4.56
C LYS A 215 20.17 20.96 5.05
N ILE A 216 19.25 21.86 4.70
CA ILE A 216 17.84 21.77 5.11
C ILE A 216 17.19 20.51 4.56
N TRP A 217 17.46 20.10 3.31
CA TRP A 217 16.91 18.85 2.75
C TRP A 217 17.68 17.60 3.20
N GLY A 218 18.92 17.75 3.65
CA GLY A 218 19.82 16.65 4.00
C GLY A 218 20.44 15.96 2.79
N GLY A 219 20.55 16.65 1.64
CA GLY A 219 21.12 16.07 0.43
C GLY A 219 20.93 16.91 -0.84
N VAL A 220 21.35 16.35 -1.98
CA VAL A 220 21.36 16.99 -3.31
C VAL A 220 19.98 17.47 -3.79
N VAL A 221 18.89 16.97 -3.19
CA VAL A 221 17.54 17.40 -3.50
C VAL A 221 17.32 18.87 -3.14
N GLY A 222 17.94 19.36 -2.06
CA GLY A 222 17.85 20.76 -1.67
C GLY A 222 18.52 21.70 -2.68
N GLU A 223 19.71 21.32 -3.17
CA GLU A 223 20.41 22.05 -4.23
C GLU A 223 19.56 22.11 -5.50
N ARG A 224 19.02 20.96 -5.91
CA ARG A 224 18.11 20.89 -7.07
C ARG A 224 16.90 21.79 -6.86
N PHE A 225 16.29 21.78 -5.69
CA PHE A 225 15.15 22.65 -5.38
C PHE A 225 15.51 24.14 -5.52
N TRP A 226 16.69 24.54 -5.02
CA TRP A 226 17.22 25.89 -5.17
C TRP A 226 17.35 26.31 -6.64
N HIS A 227 17.86 25.42 -7.50
CA HIS A 227 17.96 25.64 -8.95
C HIS A 227 16.58 25.75 -9.61
N LEU A 228 15.64 24.90 -9.21
CA LEU A 228 14.29 24.85 -9.80
C LEU A 228 13.49 26.14 -9.56
N LEU A 229 13.59 26.73 -8.35
CA LEU A 229 12.98 28.02 -8.03
C LEU A 229 13.50 29.17 -8.93
N ARG A 230 14.72 29.03 -9.45
CA ARG A 230 15.39 30.01 -10.31
C ARG A 230 15.27 29.69 -11.80
N ALA A 231 14.34 28.80 -12.16
CA ALA A 231 14.14 28.32 -13.53
C ALA A 231 15.36 27.57 -14.13
N ILE A 232 16.27 27.06 -13.30
CA ILE A 232 17.44 26.30 -13.74
C ILE A 232 17.14 24.80 -13.67
N GLY A 233 17.48 24.08 -14.76
CA GLY A 233 17.23 22.64 -14.89
C GLY A 233 15.81 22.30 -15.36
N THR A 234 15.54 21.00 -15.54
CA THR A 234 14.27 20.52 -16.12
C THR A 234 13.22 20.14 -15.08
N GLY A 235 13.61 19.89 -13.82
CA GLY A 235 12.67 19.45 -12.77
C GLY A 235 12.21 18.00 -12.91
N ARG A 236 13.04 17.12 -13.49
CA ARG A 236 12.74 15.68 -13.54
C ARG A 236 12.84 15.11 -12.12
N TRP A 237 11.68 14.86 -11.51
CA TRP A 237 11.56 13.98 -10.36
C TRP A 237 11.62 12.56 -10.91
N ASP A 238 12.73 11.85 -10.72
CA ASP A 238 12.77 10.40 -10.97
C ASP A 238 11.96 9.70 -9.85
N LEU A 239 10.63 9.81 -9.95
CA LEU A 239 9.64 9.25 -9.03
C LEU A 239 9.68 7.72 -9.00
N ALA A 240 10.39 7.07 -9.93
CA ALA A 240 10.58 5.63 -9.96
C ALA A 240 11.14 5.06 -8.65
N ALA A 241 11.96 5.84 -7.91
CA ALA A 241 12.49 5.43 -6.61
C ALA A 241 11.44 5.43 -5.48
N LEU A 242 10.33 6.16 -5.63
CA LEU A 242 9.25 6.32 -4.63
C LEU A 242 8.10 5.32 -4.81
N CYS A 243 7.98 4.67 -5.98
CA CYS A 243 6.95 3.66 -6.22
C CYS A 243 7.13 2.42 -5.34
N VAL A 244 8.37 2.03 -5.04
CA VAL A 244 8.66 0.82 -4.26
C VAL A 244 8.23 0.96 -2.78
N PRO A 245 8.55 2.04 -2.05
CA PRO A 245 8.06 2.23 -0.67
C PRO A 245 6.55 2.46 -0.57
N PHE A 246 5.94 3.16 -1.54
CA PHE A 246 4.49 3.42 -1.53
C PHE A 246 3.68 2.15 -1.82
N ALA A 247 4.12 1.33 -2.79
CA ALA A 247 3.55 0.01 -3.01
C ALA A 247 3.60 -0.83 -1.74
N PHE A 248 4.72 -0.79 -0.99
CA PHE A 248 4.88 -1.46 0.30
C PHE A 248 3.95 -0.90 1.40
N GLY A 249 3.73 0.41 1.43
CA GLY A 249 2.89 1.10 2.43
C GLY A 249 1.39 0.88 2.24
N THR A 250 0.89 0.91 1.00
CA THR A 250 -0.51 0.55 0.68
C THR A 250 -0.80 -0.89 1.07
N PHE A 251 0.20 -1.76 0.97
CA PHE A 251 0.13 -3.19 1.27
C PHE A 251 -0.03 -3.49 2.77
N LEU A 252 0.62 -2.72 3.66
CA LEU A 252 0.48 -2.86 5.12
C LEU A 252 -0.88 -2.35 5.66
N LEU A 253 -1.56 -1.49 4.90
CA LEU A 253 -2.82 -0.84 5.30
C LEU A 253 -4.07 -1.61 4.87
N VAL A 254 -3.97 -2.55 3.92
CA VAL A 254 -5.04 -3.49 3.60
C VAL A 254 -5.08 -4.54 4.71
N GLY A 255 -5.85 -4.25 5.77
CA GLY A 255 -6.07 -5.18 6.87
C GLY A 255 -6.92 -6.36 6.45
N LYS A 256 -6.31 -7.46 5.98
CA LYS A 256 -6.97 -8.76 5.96
C LYS A 256 -6.76 -9.41 7.33
N VAL A 257 -7.84 -9.53 8.11
CA VAL A 257 -7.80 -10.17 9.42
C VAL A 257 -7.87 -11.69 9.23
N GLY A 258 -6.82 -12.41 9.59
CA GLY A 258 -6.78 -13.88 9.57
C GLY A 258 -5.46 -14.46 9.04
N SER A 259 -4.70 -15.11 9.94
CA SER A 259 -3.41 -15.81 9.73
C SER A 259 -2.15 -14.92 9.59
N ALA A 260 -1.45 -14.70 10.70
CA ALA A 260 -0.27 -13.83 10.77
C ALA A 260 0.95 -14.32 9.95
N THR A 261 1.03 -15.61 9.60
CA THR A 261 2.23 -16.21 8.99
C THR A 261 2.09 -16.42 7.48
N ASN A 262 1.02 -17.08 7.02
CA ASN A 262 0.80 -17.31 5.59
C ASN A 262 0.53 -16.01 4.83
N TYR A 263 -0.16 -15.05 5.48
CA TYR A 263 -0.29 -13.70 4.96
C TYR A 263 1.09 -13.07 4.75
N LEU A 264 1.98 -13.11 5.74
CA LEU A 264 3.31 -12.53 5.60
C LEU A 264 4.13 -13.17 4.46
N PHE A 265 3.97 -14.48 4.22
CA PHE A 265 4.60 -15.18 3.08
C PHE A 265 4.04 -14.74 1.72
N GLU A 266 2.72 -14.77 1.54
CA GLU A 266 2.05 -14.29 0.31
C GLU A 266 2.38 -12.83 0.05
N MET A 267 2.41 -12.03 1.11
CA MET A 267 2.71 -10.61 1.06
C MET A 267 4.18 -10.37 0.65
N THR A 268 5.11 -11.15 1.21
CA THR A 268 6.52 -11.05 0.84
C THR A 268 6.75 -11.49 -0.61
N MET A 269 6.05 -12.53 -1.08
CA MET A 269 6.13 -13.00 -2.46
C MET A 269 5.62 -11.96 -3.46
N VAL A 270 4.48 -11.32 -3.18
CA VAL A 270 3.93 -10.25 -4.01
C VAL A 270 4.85 -9.02 -3.99
N ALA A 271 5.37 -8.63 -2.82
CA ALA A 271 6.32 -7.52 -2.71
C ALA A 271 7.62 -7.79 -3.51
N CYS A 272 8.15 -9.01 -3.43
CA CYS A 272 9.31 -9.45 -4.22
C CYS A 272 9.01 -9.42 -5.72
N TRP A 273 7.83 -9.88 -6.14
CA TRP A 273 7.43 -9.91 -7.54
C TRP A 273 7.24 -8.50 -8.11
N VAL A 274 6.50 -7.62 -7.41
CA VAL A 274 6.30 -6.22 -7.80
C VAL A 274 7.64 -5.47 -7.84
N THR A 275 8.51 -5.71 -6.86
CA THR A 275 9.88 -5.15 -6.86
C THR A 275 10.65 -5.63 -8.09
N GLY A 276 10.61 -6.93 -8.39
CA GLY A 276 11.25 -7.53 -9.57
C GLY A 276 10.75 -6.94 -10.89
N LEU A 277 9.43 -6.79 -11.06
CA LEU A 277 8.83 -6.17 -12.26
C LEU A 277 9.21 -4.69 -12.39
N THR A 278 9.13 -3.94 -11.30
CA THR A 278 9.50 -2.52 -11.27
C THR A 278 10.97 -2.34 -11.65
N LEU A 279 11.86 -3.22 -11.16
CA LEU A 279 13.28 -3.21 -11.49
C LEU A 279 13.56 -3.60 -12.95
N ALA A 280 12.82 -4.56 -13.50
CA ALA A 280 12.92 -4.94 -14.90
C ALA A 280 12.54 -3.76 -15.82
N GLU A 281 11.44 -3.08 -15.51
CA GLU A 281 10.97 -1.91 -16.25
C GLU A 281 11.93 -0.73 -16.14
N ILE A 282 12.44 -0.47 -14.93
CA ILE A 282 13.44 0.57 -14.67
C ILE A 282 14.76 0.28 -15.41
N ARG A 283 15.20 -0.99 -15.47
CA ARG A 283 16.41 -1.40 -16.21
C ARG A 283 16.23 -1.24 -17.72
N HIS A 284 15.03 -1.48 -18.24
CA HIS A 284 14.69 -1.30 -19.65
C HIS A 284 14.67 0.19 -20.04
N THR A 285 14.15 1.05 -19.17
CA THR A 285 14.00 2.49 -19.44
C THR A 285 15.19 3.35 -19.04
N THR A 286 16.05 2.89 -18.12
CA THR A 286 17.17 3.68 -17.58
C THR A 286 18.44 2.81 -17.38
N PRO A 287 19.33 2.69 -18.38
CA PRO A 287 20.48 1.76 -18.33
C PRO A 287 21.55 2.11 -17.27
N THR A 288 21.55 3.33 -16.73
CA THR A 288 22.61 3.87 -15.86
C THR A 288 22.18 3.92 -14.39
N LEU A 289 21.90 2.77 -13.78
CA LEU A 289 21.61 2.65 -12.33
C LEU A 289 22.80 2.09 -11.57
N HIS A 290 23.78 2.95 -11.31
CA HIS A 290 24.95 2.63 -10.47
C HIS A 290 24.69 2.68 -8.94
N PRO A 291 23.79 3.51 -8.36
CA PRO A 291 23.70 3.64 -6.90
C PRO A 291 22.76 2.63 -6.23
N LEU A 292 21.85 1.97 -6.95
CA LEU A 292 20.94 0.95 -6.38
C LEU A 292 21.42 -0.50 -6.58
N ARG A 293 22.48 -0.70 -7.38
CA ARG A 293 23.13 -2.00 -7.59
C ARG A 293 23.51 -2.76 -6.30
N PRO A 294 24.00 -2.13 -5.21
CA PRO A 294 24.30 -2.84 -3.98
C PRO A 294 23.08 -3.05 -3.08
N VAL A 295 22.05 -2.20 -3.19
CA VAL A 295 20.81 -2.29 -2.40
C VAL A 295 19.90 -3.42 -2.94
N LEU A 296 19.99 -3.67 -4.24
CA LEU A 296 19.17 -4.66 -4.94
C LEU A 296 19.38 -6.11 -4.46
N PRO A 297 20.62 -6.64 -4.35
CA PRO A 297 20.86 -7.92 -3.72
C PRO A 297 20.37 -7.93 -2.28
N ILE A 298 20.51 -6.85 -1.53
CA ILE A 298 20.08 -6.78 -0.12
C ILE A 298 18.56 -6.86 -0.01
N LEU A 299 17.79 -6.17 -0.86
CA LEU A 299 16.32 -6.23 -0.86
C LEU A 299 15.79 -7.58 -1.38
N LEU A 300 16.40 -8.15 -2.41
CA LEU A 300 16.07 -9.49 -2.91
C LEU A 300 16.46 -10.58 -1.91
N THR A 301 17.61 -10.41 -1.25
CA THR A 301 18.05 -11.31 -0.17
C THR A 301 17.09 -11.14 1.00
N LEU A 302 16.82 -9.95 1.52
CA LEU A 302 15.82 -9.74 2.58
C LEU A 302 14.44 -10.29 2.22
N GLY A 303 13.96 -10.10 0.99
CA GLY A 303 12.68 -10.62 0.53
C GLY A 303 12.63 -12.14 0.32
N ALA A 304 13.75 -12.80 -0.02
CA ALA A 304 13.84 -14.26 -0.11
C ALA A 304 14.26 -14.92 1.23
N SER A 305 15.00 -14.18 2.06
CA SER A 305 15.52 -14.53 3.38
C SER A 305 14.46 -14.39 4.46
N PHE A 306 13.53 -13.44 4.38
CA PHE A 306 12.44 -13.35 5.35
C PHE A 306 11.59 -14.62 5.39
N PRO A 307 11.11 -15.15 4.24
CA PRO A 307 10.38 -16.41 4.15
C PRO A 307 11.19 -17.62 4.63
N THR A 308 12.48 -17.67 4.29
CA THR A 308 13.36 -18.81 4.58
C THR A 308 13.94 -18.78 6.01
N HIS A 309 14.01 -17.61 6.64
CA HIS A 309 14.43 -17.42 8.04
C HIS A 309 13.28 -17.01 8.98
N LEU A 310 12.04 -17.08 8.52
CA LEU A 310 10.85 -17.01 9.37
C LEU A 310 10.92 -18.02 10.55
N PRO A 311 11.50 -19.22 10.40
CA PRO A 311 11.76 -20.12 11.53
C PRO A 311 12.83 -19.61 12.54
N HIS A 312 13.63 -18.60 12.18
CA HIS A 312 14.71 -18.05 13.03
C HIS A 312 14.34 -16.71 13.69
N PHE A 313 13.47 -15.89 13.08
CA PHE A 313 13.00 -14.63 13.68
C PHE A 313 11.89 -14.85 14.72
N TYR A 314 11.08 -15.90 14.54
CA TYR A 314 10.20 -16.42 15.57
C TYR A 314 11.01 -17.44 16.37
N GLY A 315 11.16 -17.21 17.68
CA GLY A 315 12.14 -17.90 18.53
C GLY A 315 12.06 -19.43 18.55
N GLU A 316 13.04 -20.06 19.23
CA GLU A 316 13.18 -21.52 19.40
C GLU A 316 11.86 -22.29 19.34
N TRP A 317 11.60 -22.96 18.22
CA TRP A 317 10.52 -23.92 18.09
C TRP A 317 10.93 -25.19 18.87
N LYS A 318 10.02 -25.90 19.55
CA LYS A 318 10.30 -27.21 20.20
C LYS A 318 9.20 -28.25 19.92
N ILE A 319 9.59 -29.47 19.55
CA ILE A 319 8.67 -30.60 19.29
C ILE A 319 8.66 -31.44 20.54
N PHE A 320 7.48 -31.72 21.08
CA PHE A 320 7.31 -32.60 22.22
C PHE A 320 6.72 -33.93 21.75
N ASP A 321 7.45 -35.01 21.98
CA ASP A 321 7.07 -36.36 21.56
C ASP A 321 6.26 -37.07 22.64
N TRP A 322 5.43 -38.03 22.23
CA TRP A 322 4.82 -39.00 23.13
C TRP A 322 5.81 -40.15 23.33
N GLY A 323 6.56 -40.11 24.45
CA GLY A 323 7.47 -41.17 24.87
C GLY A 323 8.97 -40.98 24.54
N GLY A 324 9.38 -39.83 23.99
CA GLY A 324 10.78 -39.51 23.72
C GLY A 324 11.45 -38.64 24.81
N THR A 325 12.76 -38.81 25.02
CA THR A 325 13.56 -37.91 25.87
C THR A 325 13.72 -36.53 25.22
N PRO A 326 13.63 -35.43 25.98
CA PRO A 326 13.78 -34.08 25.44
C PRO A 326 15.22 -33.85 24.95
N GLY A 327 15.39 -33.67 23.63
CA GLY A 327 16.64 -33.24 23.04
C GLY A 327 16.79 -31.72 23.10
N ARG A 328 17.91 -31.23 23.63
CA ARG A 328 18.39 -29.86 23.36
C ARG A 328 18.83 -29.81 21.90
N THR A 329 17.97 -29.34 21.00
CA THR A 329 18.35 -29.03 19.62
C THR A 329 17.89 -27.63 19.28
N SER A 330 18.81 -26.68 19.39
CA SER A 330 18.75 -25.42 18.65
C SER A 330 19.14 -25.71 17.20
N GLY A 331 18.16 -26.02 16.34
CA GLY A 331 18.39 -26.26 14.92
C GLY A 331 17.21 -26.94 14.21
N ASP A 332 16.79 -26.34 13.09
CA ASP A 332 15.83 -26.80 12.07
C ASP A 332 14.68 -27.73 12.54
N LEU A 333 13.78 -27.13 13.31
CA LEU A 333 12.67 -27.85 13.90
C LEU A 333 11.55 -28.19 12.91
N THR A 334 11.35 -27.31 11.91
CA THR A 334 10.42 -27.54 10.82
C THR A 334 10.83 -28.80 10.06
N GLY A 335 12.12 -29.00 9.78
CA GLY A 335 12.64 -30.23 9.18
C GLY A 335 12.36 -31.48 10.02
N THR A 336 12.45 -31.39 11.35
CA THR A 336 12.20 -32.55 12.26
C THR A 336 10.71 -32.90 12.37
N LEU A 337 9.82 -31.90 12.44
CA LEU A 337 8.37 -32.13 12.46
C LEU A 337 7.90 -32.67 11.10
N VAL A 338 8.34 -32.02 10.03
CA VAL A 338 8.02 -32.40 8.65
C VAL A 338 8.49 -33.82 8.33
N SER A 339 9.70 -34.20 8.73
CA SER A 339 10.23 -35.55 8.50
C SER A 339 9.47 -36.64 9.27
N ARG A 340 8.94 -36.33 10.46
CA ARG A 340 8.08 -37.25 11.21
C ARG A 340 6.69 -37.36 10.62
N LEU A 341 6.08 -36.22 10.26
CA LEU A 341 4.77 -36.20 9.63
C LEU A 341 4.78 -36.99 8.31
N ARG A 342 5.86 -36.92 7.52
CA ARG A 342 6.04 -37.74 6.30
C ARG A 342 5.87 -39.25 6.51
N GLN A 343 6.07 -39.74 7.73
CA GLN A 343 5.97 -41.17 8.06
C GLN A 343 4.56 -41.59 8.52
N ILE A 344 3.63 -40.64 8.67
CA ILE A 344 2.27 -40.88 9.12
C ILE A 344 1.38 -41.02 7.88
N PRO A 345 0.50 -42.01 7.80
CA PRO A 345 -0.45 -42.10 6.70
C PRO A 345 -1.52 -40.99 6.79
N GLU A 346 -2.00 -40.51 5.64
CA GLU A 346 -3.17 -39.65 5.56
C GLU A 346 -4.42 -40.34 6.16
N PRO A 347 -5.41 -39.56 6.65
CA PRO A 347 -5.44 -38.11 6.74
C PRO A 347 -4.79 -37.60 8.04
N ILE A 348 -4.11 -36.45 7.95
CA ILE A 348 -3.69 -35.69 9.12
C ILE A 348 -4.47 -34.38 9.17
N PHE A 349 -4.74 -33.89 10.38
CA PHE A 349 -5.25 -32.54 10.57
C PHE A 349 -4.13 -31.67 11.11
N SER A 350 -3.78 -30.63 10.35
CA SER A 350 -2.82 -29.61 10.78
C SER A 350 -3.49 -28.25 10.72
N GLN A 351 -3.42 -27.52 11.83
CA GLN A 351 -3.85 -26.11 11.85
C GLN A 351 -2.87 -25.22 11.06
N ASP A 352 -1.63 -25.67 10.87
CA ASP A 352 -0.68 -25.01 9.98
C ASP A 352 -0.63 -25.74 8.63
N ALA A 353 -1.17 -25.07 7.60
CA ALA A 353 -1.19 -25.61 6.25
C ALA A 353 0.21 -25.83 5.67
N GLY A 354 1.18 -24.98 6.04
CA GLY A 354 2.57 -25.10 5.62
C GLY A 354 3.21 -26.38 6.15
N VAL A 355 2.93 -26.74 7.41
CA VAL A 355 3.45 -27.99 8.01
C VAL A 355 2.90 -29.23 7.29
N ALA A 356 1.61 -29.26 6.94
CA ALA A 356 1.02 -30.36 6.17
C ALA A 356 1.60 -30.46 4.75
N LEU A 357 1.71 -29.33 4.05
CA LEU A 357 2.24 -29.28 2.68
C LEU A 357 3.72 -29.66 2.62
N LEU A 358 4.56 -29.14 3.52
CA LEU A 358 5.99 -29.46 3.57
C LEU A 358 6.26 -30.93 3.91
N SER A 359 5.34 -31.57 4.64
CA SER A 359 5.36 -33.00 4.93
C SER A 359 4.78 -33.88 3.84
N GLY A 360 4.37 -33.30 2.69
CA GLY A 360 3.88 -34.05 1.55
C GLY A 360 2.46 -34.59 1.72
N HIS A 361 1.75 -34.12 2.75
CA HIS A 361 0.34 -34.47 3.00
C HIS A 361 -0.59 -33.52 2.26
N LYS A 362 -1.72 -34.06 1.79
CA LYS A 362 -2.81 -33.24 1.26
C LYS A 362 -3.46 -32.44 2.37
N LEU A 363 -3.84 -31.21 2.02
CA LEU A 363 -4.76 -30.41 2.83
C LEU A 363 -6.16 -31.01 2.73
N VAL A 364 -6.50 -31.88 3.67
CA VAL A 364 -7.85 -32.44 3.81
C VAL A 364 -8.85 -31.34 4.16
N TRP A 365 -8.40 -30.37 4.96
CA TRP A 365 -9.13 -29.16 5.32
C TRP A 365 -8.16 -27.98 5.25
N ASP A 366 -8.53 -26.97 4.47
CA ASP A 366 -7.78 -25.72 4.36
C ASP A 366 -8.33 -24.73 5.42
N PRO A 367 -7.56 -24.44 6.49
CA PRO A 367 -8.05 -23.60 7.57
C PRO A 367 -8.46 -22.20 7.10
N PHE A 368 -7.82 -21.67 6.06
CA PHE A 368 -8.14 -20.35 5.52
C PHE A 368 -9.50 -20.35 4.80
N ILE A 369 -9.73 -21.33 3.92
CA ILE A 369 -11.01 -21.46 3.22
C ILE A 369 -12.14 -21.69 4.23
N MET A 370 -11.91 -22.49 5.27
CA MET A 370 -12.89 -22.70 6.34
C MET A 370 -13.25 -21.40 7.05
N THR A 371 -12.26 -20.60 7.46
CA THR A 371 -12.49 -19.30 8.11
C THR A 371 -13.25 -18.34 7.21
N GLN A 372 -12.86 -18.22 5.93
CA GLN A 372 -13.53 -17.30 5.01
C GLN A 372 -14.98 -17.72 4.74
N LEU A 373 -15.23 -19.00 4.45
CA LEU A 373 -16.59 -19.51 4.25
C LEU A 373 -17.43 -19.36 5.53
N THR A 374 -16.82 -19.48 6.71
CA THR A 374 -17.52 -19.31 7.99
C THR A 374 -17.97 -17.85 8.17
N GLN A 375 -17.10 -16.89 7.88
CA GLN A 375 -17.44 -15.46 7.93
C GLN A 375 -18.53 -15.08 6.92
N GLU A 376 -18.53 -15.72 5.75
CA GLU A 376 -19.55 -15.53 4.72
C GLU A 376 -20.86 -16.28 5.04
N GLY A 377 -20.93 -17.08 6.13
CA GLY A 377 -22.09 -17.89 6.48
C GLY A 377 -22.36 -19.04 5.51
N ARG A 378 -21.34 -19.47 4.76
CA ARG A 378 -21.40 -20.47 3.69
C ARG A 378 -20.65 -21.76 4.02
N PHE A 379 -20.04 -21.85 5.19
CA PHE A 379 -19.30 -23.03 5.62
C PHE A 379 -20.25 -24.09 6.19
N ASP A 380 -20.18 -25.31 5.64
CA ASP A 380 -20.81 -26.49 6.21
C ASP A 380 -19.78 -27.26 7.07
N PRO A 381 -19.91 -27.23 8.41
CA PRO A 381 -18.95 -27.89 9.30
C PRO A 381 -19.21 -29.41 9.45
N GLU A 382 -20.36 -29.93 8.99
CA GLU A 382 -20.79 -31.30 9.31
C GLU A 382 -19.84 -32.39 8.75
N PRO A 383 -19.29 -32.27 7.53
CA PRO A 383 -18.30 -33.24 7.05
C PRO A 383 -17.04 -33.27 7.93
N PHE A 384 -16.59 -32.13 8.43
CA PHE A 384 -15.43 -32.04 9.33
C PHE A 384 -15.74 -32.67 10.69
N HIS A 385 -16.91 -32.37 11.26
CA HIS A 385 -17.39 -32.99 12.50
C HIS A 385 -17.46 -34.51 12.39
N LYS A 386 -17.94 -35.03 11.25
CA LYS A 386 -18.03 -36.47 11.00
C LYS A 386 -16.66 -37.15 11.05
N MET A 387 -15.65 -36.56 10.38
CA MET A 387 -14.28 -37.10 10.38
C MET A 387 -13.67 -37.10 11.79
N ILE A 388 -13.90 -36.06 12.57
CA ILE A 388 -13.46 -35.98 13.97
C ILE A 388 -14.14 -37.05 14.82
N ARG A 389 -15.47 -37.16 14.75
CA ARG A 389 -16.26 -38.14 15.52
C ARG A 389 -15.90 -39.58 15.17
N ALA A 390 -15.62 -39.85 13.90
CA ALA A 390 -15.16 -41.15 13.41
C ALA A 390 -13.66 -41.43 13.69
N LYS A 391 -12.93 -40.45 14.24
CA LYS A 391 -11.49 -40.52 14.53
C LYS A 391 -10.66 -40.86 13.29
N GLU A 392 -11.00 -40.29 12.14
CA GLU A 392 -10.36 -40.61 10.88
C GLU A 392 -8.94 -40.02 10.76
N PHE A 393 -8.62 -38.96 11.51
CA PHE A 393 -7.28 -38.36 11.51
C PHE A 393 -6.26 -39.22 12.26
N ASN A 394 -5.16 -39.56 11.59
CA ASN A 394 -4.04 -40.32 12.16
C ASN A 394 -3.10 -39.44 13.00
N ALA A 395 -3.15 -38.13 12.78
CA ALA A 395 -2.45 -37.15 13.61
C ALA A 395 -3.20 -35.82 13.69
N LEU A 396 -3.06 -35.16 14.85
CA LEU A 396 -3.45 -33.77 15.07
C LEU A 396 -2.20 -32.92 15.33
N VAL A 397 -2.03 -31.84 14.56
CA VAL A 397 -0.95 -30.86 14.72
C VAL A 397 -1.56 -29.52 15.10
N LEU A 398 -1.41 -29.14 16.37
CA LEU A 398 -2.04 -27.96 16.95
C LEU A 398 -0.98 -26.98 17.49
N PRO A 399 -1.02 -25.68 17.13
CA PRO A 399 -0.21 -24.67 17.78
C PRO A 399 -0.61 -24.49 19.25
N PHE A 400 0.35 -24.23 20.14
CA PHE A 400 0.07 -23.93 21.55
C PHE A 400 1.08 -22.96 22.19
N ASP A 401 0.62 -22.23 23.21
CA ASP A 401 1.43 -21.37 24.08
C ASP A 401 1.36 -21.88 25.53
N THR A 402 2.50 -22.10 26.17
CA THR A 402 2.58 -22.56 27.56
C THR A 402 2.44 -21.44 28.59
N GLY A 403 2.51 -20.17 28.17
CA GLY A 403 2.53 -19.00 29.06
C GLY A 403 1.15 -18.53 29.56
N LEU A 404 0.06 -18.91 28.89
CA LEU A 404 -1.27 -18.30 29.10
C LEU A 404 -2.26 -19.14 29.94
N GLY A 405 -1.84 -20.24 30.57
CA GLY A 405 -2.74 -21.07 31.38
C GLY A 405 -3.12 -22.44 30.76
N PRO A 406 -3.89 -23.30 31.46
CA PRO A 406 -4.27 -24.64 30.97
C PRO A 406 -5.20 -24.62 29.75
N ASN A 407 -5.82 -23.46 29.50
CA ASN A 407 -6.69 -23.18 28.36
C ASN A 407 -6.02 -22.23 27.34
N ALA A 408 -4.73 -21.88 27.53
CA ALA A 408 -3.95 -21.02 26.65
C ALA A 408 -4.04 -21.40 25.18
N TRP A 409 -4.07 -22.71 24.92
CA TRP A 409 -4.19 -23.24 23.57
C TRP A 409 -5.50 -22.78 22.91
N LYS A 410 -6.62 -22.63 23.65
CA LYS A 410 -7.90 -22.04 23.20
C LYS A 410 -7.84 -20.51 23.06
N ASP A 411 -7.07 -19.86 23.93
CA ASP A 411 -6.95 -18.40 24.00
C ASP A 411 -5.93 -17.83 23.01
N THR A 412 -5.21 -18.68 22.26
CA THR A 412 -4.55 -18.23 21.04
C THR A 412 -5.64 -17.66 20.13
N GLY A 413 -5.54 -16.38 19.77
CA GLY A 413 -6.57 -15.61 19.03
C GLY A 413 -6.90 -16.12 17.62
N TRP A 414 -6.55 -17.38 17.35
CA TRP A 414 -6.77 -18.15 16.13
C TRP A 414 -7.98 -19.10 16.25
N TRP A 415 -8.34 -19.60 17.44
CA TRP A 415 -9.57 -20.42 17.62
C TRP A 415 -10.87 -19.64 17.43
N SER A 416 -10.83 -18.32 17.64
CA SER A 416 -11.93 -17.41 17.33
C SER A 416 -12.29 -17.35 15.83
N GLN A 417 -11.47 -17.96 14.96
CA GLN A 417 -11.70 -18.04 13.52
C GLN A 417 -12.55 -19.26 13.12
N PHE A 418 -12.74 -20.23 14.02
CA PHE A 418 -13.68 -21.33 13.86
C PHE A 418 -15.00 -21.01 14.56
N THR A 419 -16.09 -21.64 14.12
CA THR A 419 -17.34 -21.59 14.90
C THR A 419 -17.12 -22.23 16.27
N GLU A 420 -17.87 -21.78 17.28
CA GLU A 420 -17.81 -22.37 18.63
C GLU A 420 -18.01 -23.89 18.60
N GLU A 421 -18.87 -24.37 17.69
CA GLU A 421 -19.15 -25.78 17.46
C GLU A 421 -17.92 -26.56 16.96
N VAL A 422 -17.24 -26.05 15.94
CA VAL A 422 -16.02 -26.68 15.38
C VAL A 422 -14.90 -26.68 16.42
N ALA A 423 -14.72 -25.56 17.13
CA ALA A 423 -13.74 -25.44 18.20
C ALA A 423 -14.00 -26.46 19.33
N ALA A 424 -15.28 -26.66 19.70
CA ALA A 424 -15.67 -27.62 20.73
C ALA A 424 -15.41 -29.08 20.32
N GLU A 425 -15.67 -29.45 19.06
CA GLU A 425 -15.40 -30.82 18.58
C GLU A 425 -13.90 -31.12 18.50
N ILE A 426 -13.07 -30.16 18.08
CA ILE A 426 -11.61 -30.34 18.11
C ILE A 426 -11.11 -30.43 19.57
N ASP A 427 -11.62 -29.62 20.50
CA ASP A 427 -11.31 -29.73 21.95
C ASP A 427 -11.65 -31.12 22.48
N LYS A 428 -12.81 -31.65 22.11
CA LYS A 428 -13.26 -32.99 22.52
C LYS A 428 -12.33 -34.08 21.98
N ALA A 429 -11.94 -34.00 20.72
CA ALA A 429 -11.01 -34.95 20.12
C ALA A 429 -9.61 -34.85 20.73
N TYR A 430 -9.14 -33.64 20.98
CA TYR A 430 -7.90 -33.38 21.68
C TYR A 430 -7.91 -33.95 23.10
N ARG A 431 -9.00 -33.75 23.86
CA ARG A 431 -9.14 -34.27 25.23
C ARG A 431 -9.18 -35.78 25.32
N ALA A 432 -9.66 -36.46 24.28
CA ALA A 432 -9.72 -37.92 24.23
C ALA A 432 -8.34 -38.59 24.10
N ILE A 433 -7.29 -37.81 23.78
CA ILE A 433 -5.92 -38.31 23.67
C ILE A 433 -5.27 -38.33 25.07
N PRO A 434 -4.57 -39.41 25.46
CA PRO A 434 -3.87 -39.48 26.74
C PRO A 434 -2.90 -38.31 26.95
N ALA A 435 -2.89 -37.74 28.16
CA ALA A 435 -2.03 -36.60 28.46
C ALA A 435 -0.54 -37.00 28.44
N SER A 436 0.25 -36.25 27.67
CA SER A 436 1.72 -36.30 27.70
C SER A 436 2.26 -35.51 28.91
N PRO A 437 3.49 -35.79 29.41
CA PRO A 437 4.14 -34.92 30.40
C PRO A 437 4.28 -33.45 29.96
N TYR A 438 4.19 -33.20 28.65
CA TYR A 438 4.30 -31.88 28.03
C TYR A 438 2.95 -31.33 27.56
N ASP A 439 1.86 -31.96 28.00
CA ASP A 439 0.52 -31.55 27.64
C ASP A 439 0.15 -30.20 28.28
N PRO A 440 -0.34 -29.22 27.51
CA PRO A 440 -0.75 -27.94 28.07
C PRO A 440 -1.91 -28.08 29.09
N ARG A 441 -2.69 -29.18 29.05
CA ARG A 441 -3.70 -29.51 30.07
C ARG A 441 -3.10 -29.82 31.44
N THR A 442 -1.85 -30.29 31.51
CA THR A 442 -1.23 -30.78 32.75
C THR A 442 -0.28 -29.79 33.42
N GLN A 443 0.00 -28.64 32.79
CA GLN A 443 0.91 -27.58 33.27
C GLN A 443 2.12 -28.07 34.10
N ASP A 444 3.23 -28.46 33.47
CA ASP A 444 4.50 -28.65 34.21
C ASP A 444 5.12 -27.27 34.52
N PRO A 445 5.26 -26.88 35.81
CA PRO A 445 5.84 -25.59 36.19
C PRO A 445 7.28 -25.39 35.71
N ARG A 446 8.02 -26.48 35.45
CA ARG A 446 9.41 -26.44 34.96
C ARG A 446 9.53 -25.93 33.52
N LEU A 447 8.43 -25.91 32.77
CA LEU A 447 8.38 -25.44 31.38
C LEU A 447 8.10 -23.93 31.26
N ARG A 448 7.67 -23.25 32.35
CA ARG A 448 7.33 -21.81 32.34
C ARG A 448 8.52 -20.87 32.04
N GLY A 449 9.76 -21.33 32.15
CA GLY A 449 10.97 -20.52 31.99
C GLY A 449 11.67 -20.59 30.62
N TYR A 450 11.11 -21.28 29.64
CA TYR A 450 11.81 -21.65 28.39
C TYR A 450 11.41 -20.85 27.13
N PHE A 451 10.82 -19.66 27.24
CA PHE A 451 10.11 -19.02 26.12
C PHE A 451 10.49 -17.58 25.75
N SER A 452 10.53 -17.35 24.43
CA SER A 452 10.54 -16.04 23.76
C SER A 452 9.10 -15.59 23.49
N PRO A 453 8.75 -14.30 23.67
CA PRO A 453 7.40 -13.77 23.42
C PRO A 453 6.97 -13.75 21.94
N PHE A 454 7.77 -14.34 21.03
CA PHE A 454 7.56 -14.33 19.59
C PHE A 454 7.71 -15.72 18.94
N GLY A 455 7.52 -16.85 19.65
CA GLY A 455 7.60 -18.21 19.07
C GLY A 455 6.25 -18.92 19.04
N THR A 456 5.97 -19.75 18.02
CA THR A 456 4.80 -20.65 18.00
C THR A 456 5.27 -22.07 18.31
N ASN A 457 4.65 -22.79 19.25
CA ASN A 457 4.98 -24.20 19.49
C ASN A 457 3.95 -25.10 18.83
N TYR A 458 4.33 -26.29 18.38
CA TYR A 458 3.38 -27.29 17.88
C TYR A 458 3.28 -28.47 18.82
N LEU A 459 2.07 -28.80 19.22
CA LEU A 459 1.73 -30.04 19.85
C LEU A 459 1.35 -31.01 18.74
N TYR A 460 2.16 -32.05 18.61
CA TYR A 460 1.93 -33.14 17.69
C TYR A 460 1.37 -34.33 18.46
N LEU A 461 0.21 -34.82 18.03
CA LEU A 461 -0.47 -35.95 18.66
C LEU A 461 -0.73 -37.01 17.61
N LYS A 462 -0.01 -38.13 17.73
CA LYS A 462 -0.26 -39.34 16.96
C LYS A 462 -1.32 -40.18 17.66
N ARG A 463 -2.21 -40.78 16.89
CA ARG A 463 -3.17 -41.77 17.41
C ARG A 463 -2.49 -43.04 17.91
#